data_AF-A0A959KTD1-F1
#
_entry.id   AF-A0A959KTD1-F1
#
_cell.length_a   1.000
_cell.length_b   1.000
_cell.length_c   1.000
_cell.angle_alpha   90.00
_cell.angle_beta   90.00
_cell.angle_gamma   90.00
#
_symmetry.space_group_name_H-M   'P 1'
#
loop_
_entity.id
_entity.type
_entity.pdbx_description
1 polymer ?
#
loop_
_entity_poly.entity_id
_entity_poly.type
_entity_poly.pdbx_seq_one_letter_code
_entity_poly.pdbx_strand_id
1 'polypeptide(L)'
;MAEKSRNNKSKELQTRTGSELSNFVFGKVQPQARELEEAVLGALMLDKDALAIVLDILRPDSFYLEGHQHIFEAMLRLFQRSQPIDLLTVTEELKKAGDLEAVGGPYYLVELSNKVASAANIEYHARIIAQKHIQRELIRVSTQIIRDAYEDTTDVFNLLDDAEKGLFNITQQNLSRGVENMGALATKALKQLEELKDREDGLTGIPTGFTALDRLTSGWQASDLVIIAARPGMGKTSFVLALTRNAAVDFKKPVAIFSLEMSNIQLVQRLISLEAEISGSKLRNGQLEEYEWQQLHTSIEHLSEAPIFIDDTPGINIFELRAKCRRLKMQHDIQLVIIDYLQLMSGGADNQRGNREQEVSAISRALKGMAKELNVPVIALSQLSRAVEVRGGSKRPQLSDLRESGCLTGDTLLQDAVTGRLVTIKELAERTEQSAMQVVALDEQLKLGGHQMTKAFYSGQKQVFELETRTGRKIKASANHPFLKLRGWTPLEELQLGDRIAVPRKIRIEKPDNPLSGEELILLAHLIGDGCILPNQPYHYTSADPANIEVVSQSARILFGIESAILESPLPETLSQSDILWDEIVSITPLGIEDVYDATVPGVHNFVANDIIVHNSIEQDSDI
;
A
#
# COMPACT_ATOMS: atom_id res chain seq x y z
N MET A 1 -17.02 -51.07 11.77
CA MET A 1 -15.85 -51.39 12.62
C MET A 1 -14.50 -51.38 11.88
N ALA A 2 -14.45 -51.45 10.54
CA ALA A 2 -13.19 -51.50 9.78
C ALA A 2 -12.48 -50.15 9.56
N GLU A 3 -13.21 -49.02 9.54
CA GLU A 3 -12.60 -47.68 9.31
C GLU A 3 -11.88 -47.10 10.54
N LYS A 4 -12.39 -47.33 11.75
CA LYS A 4 -11.71 -46.88 12.99
C LYS A 4 -10.37 -47.59 13.25
N SER A 5 -10.20 -48.81 12.72
CA SER A 5 -8.96 -49.58 12.90
C SER A 5 -7.82 -49.10 11.98
N ARG A 6 -8.13 -48.58 10.80
CA ARG A 6 -7.12 -48.02 9.88
C ARG A 6 -6.56 -46.68 10.36
N ASN A 7 -7.39 -45.84 10.97
CA ASN A 7 -6.98 -44.51 11.45
C ASN A 7 -6.09 -44.54 12.71
N ASN A 8 -6.20 -45.60 13.52
CA ASN A 8 -5.28 -45.81 14.65
C ASN A 8 -3.93 -46.39 14.20
N LYS A 9 -3.91 -47.26 13.18
CA LYS A 9 -2.64 -47.80 12.65
C LYS A 9 -1.79 -46.76 11.91
N SER A 10 -2.40 -45.80 11.22
CA SER A 10 -1.67 -44.68 10.60
C SER A 10 -1.09 -43.71 11.63
N LYS A 11 -1.81 -43.44 12.73
CA LYS A 11 -1.30 -42.66 13.88
C LYS A 11 -0.19 -43.38 14.65
N GLU A 12 -0.26 -44.70 14.82
CA GLU A 12 0.80 -45.51 15.46
C GLU A 12 2.06 -45.66 14.59
N LEU A 13 1.94 -45.62 13.25
CA LEU A 13 3.11 -45.64 12.36
C LEU A 13 3.83 -44.28 12.29
N GLN A 14 3.10 -43.16 12.38
CA GLN A 14 3.68 -41.81 12.41
C GLN A 14 4.40 -41.49 13.73
N THR A 15 3.93 -42.02 14.86
CA THR A 15 4.60 -41.84 16.16
C THR A 15 5.86 -42.71 16.31
N ARG A 16 5.88 -43.90 15.69
CA ARG A 16 7.06 -44.78 15.69
C ARG A 16 8.24 -44.22 14.89
N THR A 17 7.99 -43.70 13.69
CA THR A 17 9.02 -43.13 12.79
C THR A 17 9.69 -41.88 13.37
N GLY A 18 8.94 -41.01 14.06
CA GLY A 18 9.51 -39.85 14.75
C GLY A 18 10.43 -40.21 15.93
N SER A 19 10.10 -41.28 16.68
CA SER A 19 10.92 -41.74 17.80
C SER A 19 12.18 -42.48 17.34
N GLU A 20 12.12 -43.20 16.22
CA GLU A 20 13.26 -43.92 15.66
C GLU A 20 14.31 -42.96 15.08
N LEU A 21 13.92 -41.88 14.40
CA LEU A 21 14.89 -40.84 13.96
C LEU A 21 15.58 -40.15 15.14
N SER A 22 14.86 -39.87 16.24
CA SER A 22 15.47 -39.25 17.42
C SER A 22 16.54 -40.12 18.09
N ASN A 23 16.32 -41.45 18.12
CA ASN A 23 17.27 -42.40 18.69
C ASN A 23 18.46 -42.69 17.76
N PHE A 24 18.29 -42.59 16.44
CA PHE A 24 19.37 -42.83 15.47
C PHE A 24 20.36 -41.66 15.34
N VAL A 25 19.97 -40.41 15.66
CA VAL A 25 20.84 -39.23 15.44
C VAL A 25 21.44 -38.66 16.74
N PHE A 26 20.74 -38.70 17.88
CA PHE A 26 21.25 -38.09 19.12
C PHE A 26 20.86 -38.86 20.40
N GLY A 27 21.65 -39.86 20.79
CA GLY A 27 21.62 -40.43 22.15
C GLY A 27 22.13 -39.47 23.25
N LYS A 28 21.99 -38.15 23.06
CA LYS A 28 22.49 -37.09 23.94
C LYS A 28 21.32 -36.23 24.42
N VAL A 29 21.36 -35.86 25.70
CA VAL A 29 20.41 -34.93 26.29
C VAL A 29 20.53 -33.57 25.61
N GLN A 30 19.40 -32.90 25.38
CA GLN A 30 19.40 -31.56 24.78
C GLN A 30 20.22 -30.56 25.63
N PRO A 31 20.84 -29.55 25.00
CA PRO A 31 21.59 -28.52 25.71
C PRO A 31 20.73 -27.79 26.76
N GLN A 32 21.17 -27.88 28.02
CA GLN A 32 20.49 -27.32 29.18
C GLN A 32 21.51 -26.81 30.21
N ALA A 33 21.10 -25.88 31.06
CA ALA A 33 21.90 -25.37 32.18
C ALA A 33 20.99 -25.14 33.40
N ARG A 34 20.43 -26.22 33.95
CA ARG A 34 19.40 -26.16 34.99
C ARG A 34 19.83 -25.36 36.22
N GLU A 35 21.04 -25.59 36.71
CA GLU A 35 21.59 -24.87 37.87
C GLU A 35 21.63 -23.34 37.65
N LEU A 36 21.89 -22.91 36.41
CA LEU A 36 21.89 -21.49 36.07
C LEU A 36 20.48 -20.94 35.93
N GLU A 37 19.54 -21.72 35.42
CA GLU A 37 18.12 -21.34 35.39
C GLU A 37 17.59 -21.12 36.81
N GLU A 38 17.88 -22.06 37.71
CA GLU A 38 17.52 -21.94 39.12
C GLU A 38 18.15 -20.69 39.76
N ALA A 39 19.43 -20.43 39.47
CA ALA A 39 20.13 -19.27 39.98
C ALA A 39 19.58 -17.93 39.43
N VAL A 40 19.17 -17.89 38.16
CA VAL A 40 18.56 -16.67 37.59
C VAL A 40 17.19 -16.43 38.21
N LEU A 41 16.32 -17.45 38.29
CA LEU A 41 14.99 -17.29 38.88
C LEU A 41 15.05 -16.90 40.37
N GLY A 42 15.96 -17.50 41.13
CA GLY A 42 16.19 -17.11 42.52
C GLY A 42 16.68 -15.67 42.66
N ALA A 43 17.59 -15.22 41.79
CA ALA A 43 18.14 -13.87 41.83
C ALA A 43 17.06 -12.82 41.52
N LEU A 44 16.16 -13.12 40.59
CA LEU A 44 15.03 -12.26 40.22
C LEU A 44 14.00 -12.08 41.37
N MET A 45 13.92 -13.01 42.31
CA MET A 45 13.05 -12.88 43.49
C MET A 45 13.72 -12.09 44.63
N LEU A 46 15.03 -11.89 44.58
CA LEU A 46 15.81 -11.20 45.62
C LEU A 46 16.14 -9.76 45.23
N ASP A 47 16.47 -9.52 43.95
CA ASP A 47 16.89 -8.22 43.43
C ASP A 47 15.85 -7.66 42.45
N LYS A 48 15.33 -6.47 42.78
CA LYS A 48 14.27 -5.79 42.01
C LYS A 48 14.77 -5.24 40.67
N ASP A 49 16.05 -4.93 40.56
CA ASP A 49 16.62 -4.32 39.34
C ASP A 49 17.10 -5.40 38.35
N ALA A 50 17.25 -6.64 38.82
CA ALA A 50 17.79 -7.75 38.04
C ALA A 50 16.88 -8.17 36.87
N LEU A 51 15.55 -8.02 37.00
CA LEU A 51 14.63 -8.39 35.91
C LEU A 51 14.80 -7.53 34.67
N ALA A 52 15.09 -6.22 34.82
CA ALA A 52 15.29 -5.32 33.70
C ALA A 52 16.47 -5.77 32.81
N ILE A 53 17.55 -6.26 33.43
CA ILE A 53 18.74 -6.76 32.73
C ILE A 53 18.43 -8.07 32.00
N VAL A 54 17.68 -8.96 32.64
CA VAL A 54 17.37 -10.30 32.11
C VAL A 54 16.32 -10.26 31.00
N LEU A 55 15.37 -9.31 31.07
CA LEU A 55 14.31 -9.10 30.06
C LEU A 55 14.84 -8.90 28.65
N ASP A 56 16.00 -8.24 28.51
CA ASP A 56 16.62 -8.01 27.20
C ASP A 56 17.31 -9.26 26.64
N ILE A 57 17.56 -10.28 27.47
CA ILE A 57 18.37 -11.45 27.14
C ILE A 57 17.51 -12.72 27.04
N LEU A 58 16.52 -12.88 27.91
CA LEU A 58 15.73 -14.10 28.07
C LEU A 58 14.25 -13.89 27.84
N ARG A 59 13.63 -14.93 27.28
CA ARG A 59 12.20 -15.10 27.11
C ARG A 59 11.73 -16.36 27.85
N PRO A 60 10.42 -16.55 28.11
CA PRO A 60 9.93 -17.76 28.78
C PRO A 60 10.41 -19.06 28.15
N ASP A 61 10.36 -19.17 26.82
CA ASP A 61 10.83 -20.30 26.02
C ASP A 61 12.36 -20.52 26.06
N SER A 62 13.12 -19.57 26.61
CA SER A 62 14.56 -19.70 26.82
C SER A 62 14.90 -20.72 27.91
N PHE A 63 14.00 -20.98 28.86
CA PHE A 63 14.19 -21.96 29.92
C PHE A 63 13.91 -23.38 29.42
N TYR A 64 14.73 -24.34 29.84
CA TYR A 64 14.58 -25.74 29.45
C TYR A 64 13.43 -26.43 30.19
N LEU A 65 13.28 -26.14 31.49
CA LEU A 65 12.22 -26.74 32.30
C LEU A 65 10.92 -25.94 32.17
N GLU A 66 9.83 -26.61 31.82
CA GLU A 66 8.49 -26.01 31.70
C GLU A 66 8.08 -25.25 32.97
N GLY A 67 8.38 -25.81 34.15
CA GLY A 67 8.15 -25.12 35.43
C GLY A 67 8.89 -23.78 35.54
N HIS A 68 10.11 -23.67 35.01
CA HIS A 68 10.86 -22.41 34.98
C HIS A 68 10.25 -21.39 34.01
N GLN A 69 9.67 -21.85 32.90
CA GLN A 69 8.96 -20.99 31.95
C GLN A 69 7.76 -20.33 32.65
N HIS A 70 6.94 -21.10 33.35
CA HIS A 70 5.79 -20.59 34.09
C HIS A 70 6.18 -19.62 35.21
N ILE A 71 7.26 -19.89 35.94
CA ILE A 71 7.78 -18.98 36.96
C ILE A 71 8.19 -17.64 36.33
N PHE A 72 8.93 -17.68 35.22
CA PHE A 72 9.37 -16.47 34.53
C PHE A 72 8.17 -15.70 33.93
N GLU A 73 7.18 -16.38 33.36
CA GLU A 73 5.94 -15.74 32.90
C GLU A 73 5.17 -15.05 34.02
N ALA A 74 5.09 -15.65 35.20
CA ALA A 74 4.47 -15.03 36.36
C ALA A 74 5.21 -13.74 36.76
N MET A 75 6.56 -13.77 36.76
CA MET A 75 7.38 -12.57 36.98
C MET A 75 7.13 -11.48 35.93
N LEU A 76 7.00 -11.85 34.65
CA LEU A 76 6.68 -10.91 33.57
C LEU A 76 5.30 -10.27 33.77
N ARG A 77 4.28 -11.05 34.17
CA ARG A 77 2.93 -10.53 34.46
C ARG A 77 2.95 -9.54 35.62
N LEU A 78 3.69 -9.85 36.69
CA LEU A 78 3.88 -8.93 37.82
C LEU A 78 4.58 -7.64 37.39
N PHE A 79 5.66 -7.76 36.60
CA PHE A 79 6.41 -6.61 36.07
C PHE A 79 5.53 -5.70 35.21
N GLN A 80 4.73 -6.27 34.31
CA GLN A 80 3.79 -5.52 33.45
C GLN A 80 2.74 -4.77 34.26
N ARG A 81 2.33 -5.31 35.42
CA ARG A 81 1.42 -4.66 36.37
C ARG A 81 2.13 -3.72 37.34
N SER A 82 3.44 -3.50 37.17
CA SER A 82 4.29 -2.71 38.06
C SER A 82 4.20 -3.18 39.52
N GLN A 83 4.01 -4.48 39.74
CA GLN A 83 3.99 -5.08 41.06
C GLN A 83 5.41 -5.56 41.45
N PRO A 84 5.77 -5.49 42.74
CA PRO A 84 7.05 -6.03 43.20
C PRO A 84 7.13 -7.51 42.89
N ILE A 85 8.35 -7.96 42.58
CA ILE A 85 8.66 -9.35 42.24
C ILE A 85 9.49 -9.89 43.38
N ASP A 86 8.85 -10.73 44.17
CA ASP A 86 9.43 -11.40 45.32
C ASP A 86 8.78 -12.78 45.48
N LEU A 87 9.31 -13.58 46.40
CA LEU A 87 8.83 -14.93 46.64
C LEU A 87 7.31 -15.00 46.88
N LEU A 88 6.74 -14.05 47.63
CA LEU A 88 5.32 -14.07 48.01
C LEU A 88 4.42 -13.69 46.83
N THR A 89 4.78 -12.63 46.12
CA THR A 89 4.03 -12.13 44.95
C THR A 89 4.06 -13.10 43.79
N VAL A 90 5.21 -13.74 43.52
CA VAL A 90 5.31 -14.78 42.49
C VAL A 90 4.49 -16.02 42.87
N THR A 91 4.53 -16.43 44.15
CA THR A 91 3.71 -17.56 44.63
C THR A 91 2.22 -17.29 44.46
N GLU A 92 1.75 -16.09 44.80
CA GLU A 92 0.34 -15.72 44.69
C GLU A 92 -0.10 -15.60 43.21
N GLU A 93 0.75 -15.08 42.33
CA GLU A 93 0.44 -14.99 40.90
C GLU A 93 0.39 -16.38 40.24
N LEU A 94 1.30 -17.29 40.60
CA LEU A 94 1.26 -18.68 40.15
C LEU A 94 0.02 -19.41 40.67
N LYS A 95 -0.40 -19.12 41.91
CA LYS A 95 -1.62 -19.68 42.49
C LYS A 95 -2.87 -19.21 41.75
N LYS A 96 -2.93 -17.91 41.39
CA LYS A 96 -4.03 -17.33 40.61
C LYS A 96 -4.10 -17.89 39.19
N ALA A 97 -2.96 -18.17 38.58
CA ALA A 97 -2.89 -18.77 37.25
C ALA A 97 -3.23 -20.27 37.25
N GLY A 98 -3.13 -20.95 38.39
CA GLY A 98 -3.32 -22.40 38.51
C GLY A 98 -2.05 -23.22 38.26
N ASP A 99 -0.90 -22.56 38.05
CA ASP A 99 0.37 -23.19 37.68
C ASP A 99 1.22 -23.60 38.91
N LEU A 100 0.82 -23.21 40.12
CA LEU A 100 1.61 -23.39 41.34
C LEU A 100 1.99 -24.85 41.62
N GLU A 101 1.09 -25.80 41.35
CA GLU A 101 1.42 -27.23 41.54
C GLU A 101 2.34 -27.75 40.43
N ALA A 102 2.19 -27.27 39.20
CA ALA A 102 3.00 -27.67 38.05
C ALA A 102 4.48 -27.27 38.20
N VAL A 103 4.76 -26.19 38.95
CA VAL A 103 6.13 -25.73 39.23
C VAL A 103 6.79 -26.41 40.44
N GLY A 104 6.12 -27.36 41.12
CA GLY A 104 6.64 -28.02 42.32
C GLY A 104 6.22 -27.40 43.65
N GLY A 105 5.23 -26.50 43.63
CA GLY A 105 4.64 -25.88 44.81
C GLY A 105 5.48 -24.77 45.46
N PRO A 106 4.97 -24.17 46.54
CA PRO A 106 5.65 -23.05 47.23
C PRO A 106 7.05 -23.40 47.73
N TYR A 107 7.28 -24.66 48.11
CA TYR A 107 8.57 -25.13 48.62
C TYR A 107 9.68 -25.01 47.56
N TYR A 108 9.37 -25.27 46.30
CA TYR A 108 10.36 -25.16 45.22
C TYR A 108 10.82 -23.71 45.02
N LEU A 109 9.90 -22.74 45.08
CA LEU A 109 10.24 -21.31 44.97
C LEU A 109 11.14 -20.85 46.14
N VAL A 110 10.91 -21.37 47.35
CA VAL A 110 11.79 -21.14 48.51
C VAL A 110 13.19 -21.72 48.25
N GLU A 111 13.27 -22.91 47.66
CA GLU A 111 14.55 -23.55 47.31
C GLU A 111 15.32 -22.71 46.28
N LEU A 112 14.65 -22.21 45.23
CA LEU A 112 15.24 -21.33 44.23
C LEU A 112 15.81 -20.05 44.87
N SER A 113 15.05 -19.41 45.75
CA SER A 113 15.50 -18.21 46.46
C SER A 113 16.73 -18.45 47.35
N ASN A 114 16.94 -19.68 47.84
CA ASN A 114 18.08 -20.01 48.71
C ASN A 114 19.33 -20.45 47.94
N LYS A 115 19.21 -20.83 46.66
CA LYS A 115 20.35 -21.29 45.83
C LYS A 115 21.25 -20.14 45.36
N VAL A 116 20.82 -18.89 45.50
CA VAL A 116 21.54 -17.72 44.96
C VAL A 116 22.33 -17.02 46.05
N ALA A 117 23.66 -16.98 45.90
CA ALA A 117 24.54 -16.26 46.81
C ALA A 117 24.73 -14.77 46.43
N SER A 118 24.57 -14.40 45.14
CA SER A 118 24.73 -13.02 44.67
C SER A 118 24.04 -12.79 43.32
N ALA A 119 23.38 -11.63 43.16
CA ALA A 119 22.79 -11.18 41.89
C ALA A 119 23.82 -10.56 40.92
N ALA A 120 25.07 -10.34 41.35
CA ALA A 120 26.08 -9.58 40.60
C ALA A 120 26.46 -10.19 39.23
N ASN A 121 26.20 -11.48 39.00
CA ASN A 121 26.52 -12.20 37.76
C ASN A 121 25.28 -12.66 36.98
N ILE A 122 24.10 -12.12 37.28
CA ILE A 122 22.85 -12.58 36.66
C ILE A 122 22.87 -12.44 35.14
N GLU A 123 23.48 -11.38 34.61
CA GLU A 123 23.63 -11.15 33.18
C GLU A 123 24.45 -12.26 32.50
N TYR A 124 25.56 -12.66 33.12
CA TYR A 124 26.41 -13.74 32.61
C TYR A 124 25.67 -15.08 32.61
N HIS A 125 24.94 -15.39 33.68
CA HIS A 125 24.12 -16.60 33.77
C HIS A 125 22.98 -16.60 32.74
N ALA A 126 22.30 -15.47 32.57
CA ALA A 126 21.26 -15.30 31.56
C ALA A 126 21.80 -15.51 30.14
N ARG A 127 22.98 -14.99 29.80
CA ARG A 127 23.62 -15.23 28.50
C ARG A 127 23.89 -16.71 28.25
N ILE A 128 24.28 -17.48 29.27
CA ILE A 128 24.48 -18.93 29.10
C ILE A 128 23.15 -19.65 28.83
N ILE A 129 22.07 -19.29 29.53
CA ILE A 129 20.74 -19.86 29.27
C ILE A 129 20.29 -19.55 27.84
N ALA A 130 20.46 -18.31 27.39
CA ALA A 130 20.16 -17.90 26.01
C ALA A 130 20.97 -18.72 24.99
N GLN A 131 22.27 -18.95 25.25
CA GLN A 131 23.10 -19.81 24.40
C GLN A 131 22.56 -21.25 24.35
N LYS A 132 22.10 -21.82 25.47
CA LYS A 132 21.50 -23.16 25.49
C LYS A 132 20.18 -23.20 24.72
N HIS A 133 19.35 -22.16 24.82
CA HIS A 133 18.13 -22.03 24.03
C HIS A 133 18.43 -21.97 22.53
N ILE A 134 19.39 -21.15 22.10
CA ILE A 134 19.84 -21.09 20.69
C ILE A 134 20.29 -22.47 20.20
N GLN A 135 21.05 -23.20 21.01
CA GLN A 135 21.48 -24.56 20.66
C GLN A 135 20.29 -25.52 20.50
N ARG A 136 19.25 -25.41 21.33
CA ARG A 136 18.03 -26.22 21.19
C ARG A 136 17.24 -25.86 19.95
N GLU A 137 17.08 -24.58 19.66
CA GLU A 137 16.38 -24.12 18.45
C GLU A 137 17.11 -24.55 17.18
N LEU A 138 18.44 -24.52 17.17
CA LEU A 138 19.25 -25.04 16.07
C LEU A 138 19.02 -26.54 15.85
N ILE A 139 18.96 -27.32 16.93
CA ILE A 139 18.64 -28.76 16.86
C ILE A 139 17.23 -28.97 16.32
N ARG A 140 16.24 -28.19 16.79
CA ARG A 140 14.84 -28.27 16.36
C ARG A 140 14.70 -28.02 14.86
N VAL A 141 15.23 -26.90 14.37
CA VAL A 141 15.19 -26.52 12.95
C VAL A 141 15.96 -27.54 12.10
N SER A 142 17.14 -27.97 12.53
CA SER A 142 17.93 -28.97 11.79
C SER A 142 17.19 -30.31 11.68
N THR A 143 16.51 -30.74 12.75
CA THR A 143 15.73 -31.98 12.74
C THR A 143 14.54 -31.88 11.78
N GLN A 144 13.90 -30.72 11.73
CA GLN A 144 12.83 -30.46 10.78
C GLN A 144 13.34 -30.51 9.33
N ILE A 145 14.44 -29.82 9.03
CA ILE A 145 15.07 -29.84 7.70
C ILE A 145 15.48 -31.26 7.29
N ILE A 146 16.07 -32.03 8.20
CA ILE A 146 16.43 -33.44 7.95
C ILE A 146 15.17 -34.24 7.60
N ARG A 147 14.09 -34.09 8.37
CA ARG A 147 12.83 -34.77 8.10
C ARG A 147 12.26 -34.40 6.73
N ASP A 148 12.20 -33.12 6.43
CA ASP A 148 11.64 -32.61 5.17
C ASP A 148 12.48 -33.08 3.97
N ALA A 149 13.80 -33.27 4.16
CA ALA A 149 14.70 -33.77 3.11
C ALA A 149 14.50 -35.26 2.78
N TYR A 150 13.86 -36.03 3.67
CA TYR A 150 13.46 -37.42 3.40
C TYR A 150 12.04 -37.51 2.81
N GLU A 151 11.26 -36.42 2.75
CA GLU A 151 9.93 -36.42 2.14
C GLU A 151 10.01 -36.14 0.62
N ASP A 152 9.85 -37.19 -0.19
CA ASP A 152 9.97 -37.16 -1.68
C ASP A 152 8.95 -36.24 -2.40
N THR A 153 7.97 -35.67 -1.69
CA THR A 153 6.90 -34.83 -2.27
C THR A 153 7.22 -33.34 -2.29
N THR A 154 8.32 -32.92 -1.66
CA THR A 154 8.64 -31.50 -1.45
C THR A 154 9.60 -31.01 -2.53
N ASP A 155 9.29 -29.85 -3.15
CA ASP A 155 10.21 -29.19 -4.08
C ASP A 155 11.51 -28.82 -3.36
N VAL A 156 12.65 -29.23 -3.92
CA VAL A 156 13.99 -28.98 -3.38
C VAL A 156 14.24 -27.48 -3.14
N PHE A 157 13.75 -26.60 -4.01
CA PHE A 157 13.93 -25.16 -3.86
C PHE A 157 13.12 -24.60 -2.68
N ASN A 158 11.91 -25.11 -2.44
CA ASN A 158 11.11 -24.73 -1.28
C ASN A 158 11.78 -25.22 0.02
N LEU A 159 12.35 -26.44 0.01
CA LEU A 159 13.10 -26.97 1.14
C LEU A 159 14.33 -26.13 1.48
N LEU A 160 15.07 -25.66 0.46
CA LEU A 160 16.21 -24.75 0.67
C LEU A 160 15.77 -23.41 1.28
N ASP A 161 14.67 -22.84 0.78
CA ASP A 161 14.12 -21.58 1.30
C ASP A 161 13.61 -21.73 2.75
N ASP A 162 12.93 -22.83 3.08
CA ASP A 162 12.46 -23.12 4.44
C ASP A 162 13.62 -23.38 5.41
N ALA A 163 14.70 -24.04 4.95
CA ALA A 163 15.93 -24.19 5.71
C ALA A 163 16.61 -22.84 5.99
N GLU A 164 16.71 -21.97 4.99
CA GLU A 164 17.27 -20.63 5.14
C GLU A 164 16.45 -19.78 6.11
N LYS A 165 15.11 -19.79 5.96
CA LYS A 165 14.17 -19.09 6.87
C LYS A 165 14.29 -19.59 8.32
N GLY A 166 14.35 -20.90 8.52
CA GLY A 166 14.47 -21.52 9.84
C GLY A 166 15.75 -21.07 10.56
N LEU A 167 16.90 -21.15 9.89
CA LEU A 167 18.19 -20.70 10.42
C LEU A 167 18.20 -19.18 10.66
N PHE A 168 17.59 -18.41 9.76
CA PHE A 168 17.51 -16.96 9.90
C PHE A 168 16.68 -16.54 11.12
N ASN A 169 15.53 -17.17 11.38
CA ASN A 169 14.69 -16.83 12.52
C ASN A 169 15.43 -17.01 13.86
N ILE A 170 16.30 -18.02 13.97
CA ILE A 170 17.17 -18.23 15.14
C ILE A 170 18.10 -17.04 15.33
N THR A 171 18.71 -16.52 14.26
CA THR A 171 19.61 -15.36 14.36
C THR A 171 18.86 -14.07 14.70
N GLN A 172 17.64 -13.88 14.17
CA GLN A 172 16.91 -12.64 14.34
C GLN A 172 16.24 -12.50 15.71
N GLN A 173 15.67 -13.59 16.25
CA GLN A 173 15.03 -13.57 17.57
C GLN A 173 16.03 -13.35 18.72
N ASN A 174 17.30 -13.71 18.51
CA ASN A 174 18.36 -13.64 19.51
C ASN A 174 19.29 -12.41 19.37
N LEU A 175 19.25 -11.70 18.24
CA LEU A 175 19.87 -10.36 18.10
C LEU A 175 18.81 -9.27 18.29
N SER A 176 18.38 -9.05 19.53
CA SER A 176 17.69 -7.81 19.86
C SER A 176 18.71 -6.67 19.76
N ARG A 177 18.62 -5.84 18.71
CA ARG A 177 19.21 -4.50 18.74
C ARG A 177 18.39 -3.68 19.71
N GLY A 178 18.81 -3.64 20.97
CA GLY A 178 18.21 -2.82 22.01
C GLY A 178 18.21 -1.34 21.64
N VAL A 179 17.29 -0.59 22.23
CA VAL A 179 17.26 0.88 22.14
C VAL A 179 18.55 1.41 22.76
N GLU A 180 19.42 2.02 21.95
CA GLU A 180 20.65 2.64 22.46
C GLU A 180 20.32 3.98 23.13
N ASN A 181 20.89 4.23 24.31
CA ASN A 181 20.79 5.54 24.98
C ASN A 181 21.54 6.61 24.15
N MET A 182 20.98 7.81 24.07
CA MET A 182 21.58 8.98 23.41
C MET A 182 23.05 9.22 23.81
N GLY A 183 23.42 8.97 25.07
CA GLY A 183 24.81 9.10 25.52
C GLY A 183 25.76 8.13 24.79
N ALA A 184 25.36 6.88 24.61
CA ALA A 184 26.17 5.88 23.88
C ALA A 184 26.26 6.21 22.39
N LEU A 185 25.15 6.68 21.79
CA LEU A 185 25.11 7.13 20.40
C LEU A 185 25.99 8.37 20.17
N ALA A 186 25.98 9.33 21.11
CA ALA A 186 26.80 10.53 21.05
C ALA A 186 28.30 10.18 21.10
N THR A 187 28.71 9.27 21.98
CA THR A 187 30.11 8.81 22.06
C THR A 187 30.54 8.09 20.78
N LYS A 188 29.67 7.25 20.19
CA LYS A 188 29.93 6.61 18.89
C LYS A 188 30.08 7.64 17.76
N ALA A 189 29.20 8.63 17.71
CA ALA A 189 29.24 9.69 16.72
C ALA A 189 30.49 10.58 16.87
N LEU A 190 30.88 10.93 18.10
CA LEU A 190 32.10 11.68 18.37
C LEU A 190 33.35 10.92 17.92
N LYS A 191 33.42 9.63 18.23
CA LYS A 191 34.54 8.78 17.78
C LYS A 191 34.64 8.72 16.26
N GLN A 192 33.50 8.60 15.56
CA GLN A 192 33.48 8.67 14.10
C GLN A 192 33.97 10.03 13.56
N LEU A 193 33.60 11.14 14.21
CA LEU A 193 34.06 12.48 13.81
C LEU A 193 35.56 12.67 14.04
N GLU A 194 36.11 12.12 15.13
CA GLU A 194 37.55 12.12 15.40
C GLU A 194 38.31 11.32 14.33
N GLU A 195 37.84 10.12 13.97
CA GLU A 195 38.41 9.30 12.90
C GLU A 195 38.36 10.00 11.52
N LEU A 196 37.40 10.89 11.30
CA LEU A 196 37.26 11.66 10.07
C LEU A 196 38.16 12.89 10.01
N LYS A 197 38.51 13.47 11.17
CA LYS A 197 39.42 14.63 11.26
C LYS A 197 40.82 14.29 10.74
N ASP A 198 41.26 13.06 10.92
CA ASP A 198 42.61 12.60 10.58
C ASP A 198 42.75 12.16 9.11
N ARG A 199 41.67 12.20 8.30
CA ARG A 199 41.71 11.86 6.87
C ARG A 199 41.94 13.09 6.00
N GLU A 200 42.94 13.04 5.12
CA GLU A 200 43.29 14.13 4.19
C GLU A 200 42.20 14.42 3.14
N ASP A 201 41.41 13.40 2.75
CA ASP A 201 40.41 13.52 1.68
C ASP A 201 39.11 14.22 2.11
N GLY A 202 38.87 14.36 3.42
CA GLY A 202 37.68 15.02 3.98
C GLY A 202 36.33 14.37 3.64
N LEU A 203 36.31 13.21 2.98
CA LEU A 203 35.10 12.47 2.62
C LEU A 203 34.73 11.43 3.68
N THR A 204 33.46 11.42 4.08
CA THR A 204 32.93 10.48 5.08
C THR A 204 32.44 9.18 4.46
N GLY A 205 31.93 9.25 3.22
CA GLY A 205 31.40 8.13 2.46
C GLY A 205 32.34 7.60 1.38
N ILE A 206 31.82 6.73 0.53
CA ILE A 206 32.54 6.20 -0.63
C ILE A 206 32.64 7.30 -1.70
N PRO A 207 33.85 7.69 -2.13
CA PRO A 207 34.01 8.75 -3.13
C PRO A 207 33.35 8.40 -4.47
N THR A 208 32.71 9.37 -5.09
CA THR A 208 32.12 9.23 -6.43
C THR A 208 33.16 9.41 -7.54
N GLY A 209 34.27 10.08 -7.24
CA GLY A 209 35.27 10.53 -8.22
C GLY A 209 34.84 11.77 -9.02
N PHE A 210 33.63 12.29 -8.76
CA PHE A 210 33.19 13.59 -9.25
C PHE A 210 33.24 14.61 -8.12
N THR A 211 34.30 15.41 -8.05
CA THR A 211 34.56 16.34 -6.93
C THR A 211 33.38 17.27 -6.62
N ALA A 212 32.66 17.73 -7.65
CA ALA A 212 31.47 18.57 -7.46
C ALA A 212 30.30 17.81 -6.80
N LEU A 213 30.13 16.52 -7.12
CA LEU A 213 29.12 15.67 -6.49
C LEU A 213 29.54 15.29 -5.07
N ASP A 214 30.81 14.92 -4.88
CA ASP A 214 31.37 14.60 -3.57
C ASP A 214 31.28 15.77 -2.59
N ARG A 215 31.42 17.02 -3.06
CA ARG A 215 31.19 18.20 -2.23
C ARG A 215 29.75 18.32 -1.74
N LEU A 216 28.77 17.80 -2.50
CA LEU A 216 27.35 17.84 -2.14
C LEU A 216 26.95 16.66 -1.25
N THR A 217 27.51 15.47 -1.51
CA THR A 217 27.10 14.22 -0.84
C THR A 217 28.04 13.80 0.29
N SER A 218 29.25 14.35 0.34
CA SER A 218 30.38 13.84 1.13
C SER A 218 30.72 12.37 0.83
N GLY A 219 30.48 11.95 -0.42
CA GLY A 219 30.53 10.56 -0.86
C GLY A 219 29.25 9.78 -0.55
N TRP A 220 29.18 8.53 -0.99
CA TRP A 220 28.05 7.65 -0.70
C TRP A 220 28.12 7.13 0.73
N GLN A 221 27.15 7.52 1.55
CA GLN A 221 27.13 7.17 2.97
C GLN A 221 26.66 5.72 3.19
N ALA A 222 27.19 5.09 4.23
CA ALA A 222 26.76 3.77 4.65
C ALA A 222 25.26 3.76 5.00
N SER A 223 24.60 2.64 4.74
CA SER A 223 23.16 2.45 4.97
C SER A 223 22.21 3.28 4.09
N ASP A 224 22.71 4.08 3.14
CA ASP A 224 21.87 4.88 2.25
C ASP A 224 21.35 4.13 1.03
N LEU A 225 20.15 4.53 0.60
CA LEU A 225 19.54 4.10 -0.64
C LEU A 225 19.51 5.31 -1.58
N VAL A 226 20.26 5.22 -2.67
CA VAL A 226 20.41 6.27 -3.67
C VAL A 226 19.69 5.84 -4.93
N ILE A 227 18.74 6.64 -5.39
CA ILE A 227 18.00 6.37 -6.63
C ILE A 227 18.56 7.25 -7.75
N ILE A 228 19.04 6.63 -8.82
CA ILE A 228 19.48 7.34 -10.03
C ILE A 228 18.46 7.06 -11.13
N ALA A 229 17.78 8.11 -11.57
CA ALA A 229 16.71 7.99 -12.55
C ALA A 229 16.91 8.87 -13.77
N ALA A 230 16.73 8.28 -14.94
CA ALA A 230 16.85 8.98 -16.22
C ALA A 230 15.93 8.35 -17.27
N ARG A 231 15.76 9.04 -18.40
CA ARG A 231 15.10 8.48 -19.58
C ARG A 231 16.05 7.54 -20.34
N PRO A 232 15.53 6.56 -21.10
CA PRO A 232 16.36 5.72 -21.98
C PRO A 232 17.24 6.57 -22.90
N GLY A 233 18.49 6.13 -23.10
CA GLY A 233 19.46 6.82 -23.97
C GLY A 233 20.20 8.01 -23.33
N MET A 234 19.86 8.44 -22.11
CA MET A 234 20.53 9.58 -21.43
C MET A 234 21.85 9.22 -20.73
N GLY A 235 22.35 7.99 -20.87
CA GLY A 235 23.62 7.57 -20.28
C GLY A 235 23.56 7.13 -18.81
N LYS A 236 22.39 6.77 -18.30
CA LYS A 236 22.16 6.29 -16.91
C LYS A 236 23.17 5.23 -16.47
N THR A 237 23.32 4.16 -17.27
CA THR A 237 24.27 3.06 -17.01
C THR A 237 25.71 3.53 -17.15
N SER A 238 26.04 4.37 -18.15
CA SER A 238 27.40 4.89 -18.34
C SER A 238 27.85 5.74 -17.15
N PHE A 239 26.96 6.58 -16.62
CA PHE A 239 27.22 7.37 -15.42
C PHE A 239 27.52 6.47 -14.21
N VAL A 240 26.71 5.43 -14.00
CA VAL A 240 26.94 4.50 -12.88
C VAL A 240 28.22 3.69 -13.06
N LEU A 241 28.54 3.20 -14.26
CA LEU A 241 29.79 2.49 -14.48
C LEU A 241 31.02 3.38 -14.25
N ALA A 242 30.94 4.68 -14.55
CA ALA A 242 31.98 5.63 -14.20
C ALA A 242 32.15 5.77 -12.66
N LEU A 243 31.04 5.86 -11.92
CA LEU A 243 31.06 5.85 -10.46
C LEU A 243 31.69 4.57 -9.90
N THR A 244 31.32 3.41 -10.44
CA THR A 244 31.88 2.10 -10.09
C THR A 244 33.38 2.07 -10.33
N ARG A 245 33.81 2.48 -11.53
CA ARG A 245 35.22 2.51 -11.92
C ARG A 245 36.02 3.34 -10.94
N ASN A 246 35.59 4.57 -10.65
CA ASN A 246 36.30 5.44 -9.72
C ASN A 246 36.38 4.81 -8.31
N ALA A 247 35.27 4.31 -7.77
CA ALA A 247 35.24 3.70 -6.45
C ALA A 247 36.14 2.45 -6.34
N ALA A 248 36.12 1.58 -7.36
CA ALA A 248 36.83 0.30 -7.33
C ALA A 248 38.29 0.40 -7.79
N VAL A 249 38.58 1.19 -8.83
CA VAL A 249 39.93 1.31 -9.41
C VAL A 249 40.77 2.29 -8.59
N ASP A 250 40.29 3.52 -8.40
CA ASP A 250 41.07 4.59 -7.74
C ASP A 250 41.06 4.43 -6.21
N PHE A 251 39.88 4.18 -5.63
CA PHE A 251 39.71 4.12 -4.18
C PHE A 251 39.72 2.69 -3.60
N LYS A 252 39.90 1.67 -4.45
CA LYS A 252 39.99 0.24 -4.09
C LYS A 252 38.84 -0.23 -3.19
N LYS A 253 37.63 0.30 -3.41
CA LYS A 253 36.42 -0.07 -2.68
C LYS A 253 35.73 -1.26 -3.36
N PRO A 254 35.50 -2.38 -2.66
CA PRO A 254 34.79 -3.52 -3.24
C PRO A 254 33.33 -3.18 -3.63
N VAL A 255 32.96 -3.40 -4.90
CA VAL A 255 31.64 -3.05 -5.45
C VAL A 255 30.94 -4.27 -6.03
N ALA A 256 29.67 -4.46 -5.68
CA ALA A 256 28.79 -5.44 -6.31
C ALA A 256 27.83 -4.77 -7.30
N ILE A 257 27.72 -5.32 -8.51
CA ILE A 257 26.84 -4.84 -9.57
C ILE A 257 25.86 -5.96 -9.95
N PHE A 258 24.57 -5.67 -9.87
CA PHE A 258 23.49 -6.54 -10.33
C PHE A 258 22.87 -5.94 -11.58
N SER A 259 23.04 -6.63 -12.71
CA SER A 259 22.60 -6.19 -14.03
C SER A 259 21.44 -7.03 -14.52
N LEU A 260 20.25 -6.45 -14.51
CA LEU A 260 19.00 -7.10 -14.90
C LEU A 260 18.66 -6.90 -16.38
N GLU A 261 19.28 -5.91 -17.04
CA GLU A 261 19.01 -5.56 -18.44
C GLU A 261 20.16 -5.95 -19.38
N MET A 262 21.42 -5.79 -18.94
CA MET A 262 22.61 -5.99 -19.75
C MET A 262 23.39 -7.23 -19.33
N SER A 263 24.05 -7.90 -20.28
CA SER A 263 24.93 -9.04 -19.95
C SER A 263 26.26 -8.58 -19.33
N ASN A 264 26.90 -9.47 -18.58
CA ASN A 264 28.21 -9.22 -17.96
C ASN A 264 29.25 -8.72 -18.97
N ILE A 265 29.30 -9.34 -20.16
CA ILE A 265 30.27 -8.99 -21.20
C ILE A 265 30.05 -7.56 -21.71
N GLN A 266 28.80 -7.12 -21.87
CA GLN A 266 28.50 -5.77 -22.33
C GLN A 266 28.88 -4.70 -21.30
N LEU A 267 28.70 -4.99 -20.00
CA LEU A 267 29.13 -4.09 -18.93
C LEU A 267 30.66 -4.01 -18.83
N VAL A 268 31.35 -5.14 -18.90
CA VAL A 268 32.81 -5.19 -18.89
C VAL A 268 33.41 -4.44 -20.08
N GLN A 269 32.86 -4.62 -21.29
CA GLN A 269 33.29 -3.85 -22.47
C GLN A 269 33.17 -2.34 -22.26
N ARG A 270 32.12 -1.89 -21.58
CA ARG A 270 31.95 -0.46 -21.24
C ARG A 270 32.94 0.00 -20.18
N LEU A 271 33.21 -0.81 -19.16
CA LEU A 271 34.25 -0.50 -18.16
C LEU A 271 35.63 -0.41 -18.79
N ILE A 272 35.98 -1.34 -19.68
CA ILE A 272 37.23 -1.30 -20.44
C ILE A 272 37.31 -0.04 -21.31
N SER A 273 36.21 0.32 -21.98
CA SER A 273 36.13 1.58 -22.76
C SER A 273 36.36 2.82 -21.91
N LEU A 274 35.85 2.83 -20.67
CA LEU A 274 36.03 3.92 -19.71
C LEU A 274 37.46 3.98 -19.16
N GLU A 275 38.07 2.83 -18.85
CA GLU A 275 39.44 2.74 -18.32
C GLU A 275 40.48 3.07 -19.40
N ALA A 276 40.32 2.48 -20.58
CA ALA A 276 41.28 2.61 -21.66
C ALA A 276 41.08 3.88 -22.51
N GLU A 277 40.03 4.65 -22.27
CA GLU A 277 39.65 5.83 -23.08
C GLU A 277 39.49 5.53 -24.59
N ILE A 278 39.22 4.27 -24.94
CA ILE A 278 39.02 3.83 -26.32
C ILE A 278 37.53 3.84 -26.64
N SER A 279 37.17 4.29 -27.86
CA SER A 279 35.78 4.28 -28.32
C SER A 279 35.16 2.88 -28.26
N GLY A 280 33.99 2.77 -27.63
CA GLY A 280 33.26 1.51 -27.55
C GLY A 280 32.84 0.95 -28.93
N SER A 281 32.77 1.75 -29.99
CA SER A 281 32.52 1.21 -31.35
C SER A 281 33.72 0.43 -31.87
N LYS A 282 34.95 0.91 -31.62
CA LYS A 282 36.19 0.24 -31.98
C LYS A 282 36.37 -1.08 -31.23
N LEU A 283 36.05 -1.08 -29.93
CA LEU A 283 36.09 -2.31 -29.12
C LEU A 283 35.10 -3.37 -29.62
N ARG A 284 33.92 -2.96 -30.10
CA ARG A 284 32.91 -3.89 -30.63
C ARG A 284 33.25 -4.44 -32.00
N ASN A 285 33.86 -3.65 -32.87
CA ASN A 285 34.19 -4.06 -34.25
C ASN A 285 35.63 -4.58 -34.41
N GLY A 286 36.45 -4.53 -33.36
CA GLY A 286 37.83 -5.03 -33.34
C GLY A 286 38.82 -4.19 -34.14
N GLN A 287 38.44 -2.98 -34.57
CA GLN A 287 39.27 -2.07 -35.36
C GLN A 287 40.10 -1.17 -34.45
N LEU A 288 41.08 -1.76 -33.79
CA LEU A 288 42.02 -1.07 -32.91
C LEU A 288 43.38 -0.94 -33.59
N GLU A 289 43.97 0.25 -33.49
CA GLU A 289 45.34 0.51 -33.89
C GLU A 289 46.33 -0.19 -32.94
N GLU A 290 47.57 -0.44 -33.37
CA GLU A 290 48.56 -1.14 -32.52
C GLU A 290 48.82 -0.46 -31.17
N TYR A 291 48.81 0.88 -31.11
CA TYR A 291 48.97 1.60 -29.85
C TYR A 291 47.73 1.48 -28.94
N GLU A 292 46.52 1.37 -29.53
CA GLU A 292 45.28 1.15 -28.79
C GLU A 292 45.28 -0.26 -28.17
N TRP A 293 45.84 -1.26 -28.86
CA TRP A 293 46.04 -2.59 -28.29
C TRP A 293 46.96 -2.58 -27.06
N GLN A 294 48.05 -1.80 -27.10
CA GLN A 294 48.95 -1.65 -25.95
C GLN A 294 48.26 -0.95 -24.76
N GLN A 295 47.50 0.11 -25.03
CA GLN A 295 46.70 0.80 -24.02
C GLN A 295 45.64 -0.12 -23.40
N LEU A 296 44.97 -0.92 -24.24
CA LEU A 296 43.97 -1.90 -23.82
C LEU A 296 44.55 -2.93 -22.86
N HIS A 297 45.71 -3.51 -23.19
CA HIS A 297 46.37 -4.50 -22.33
C HIS A 297 46.69 -3.93 -20.94
N THR A 298 47.27 -2.74 -20.88
CA THR A 298 47.58 -2.06 -19.61
C THR A 298 46.32 -1.79 -18.79
N SER A 299 45.25 -1.34 -19.45
CA SER A 299 43.97 -1.01 -18.79
C SER A 299 43.25 -2.25 -18.26
N ILE A 300 43.34 -3.38 -18.96
CA ILE A 300 42.78 -4.66 -18.52
C ILE A 300 43.46 -5.16 -17.26
N GLU A 301 44.78 -4.98 -17.13
CA GLU A 301 45.51 -5.35 -15.90
C GLU A 301 44.99 -4.55 -14.70
N HIS A 302 44.87 -3.22 -14.82
CA HIS A 302 44.33 -2.37 -13.77
C HIS A 302 42.89 -2.74 -13.38
N LEU A 303 42.04 -3.04 -14.37
CA LEU A 303 40.66 -3.42 -14.15
C LEU A 303 40.55 -4.83 -13.52
N SER A 304 41.45 -5.74 -13.86
CA SER A 304 41.49 -7.10 -13.30
C SER A 304 41.86 -7.13 -11.82
N GLU A 305 42.61 -6.13 -11.34
CA GLU A 305 42.93 -5.99 -9.92
C GLU A 305 41.83 -5.27 -9.12
N ALA A 306 40.86 -4.65 -9.79
CA ALA A 306 39.80 -3.89 -9.13
C ALA A 306 38.77 -4.85 -8.50
N PRO A 307 38.32 -4.61 -7.25
CA PRO A 307 37.38 -5.48 -6.56
C PRO A 307 35.93 -5.25 -7.04
N ILE A 308 35.64 -5.59 -8.30
CA ILE A 308 34.33 -5.47 -8.93
C ILE A 308 33.70 -6.86 -9.10
N PHE A 309 32.50 -7.06 -8.56
CA PHE A 309 31.74 -8.30 -8.66
C PHE A 309 30.46 -8.04 -9.45
N ILE A 310 30.23 -8.78 -10.53
CA ILE A 310 29.09 -8.57 -11.44
C ILE A 310 28.23 -9.83 -11.48
N ASP A 311 26.91 -9.65 -11.40
CA ASP A 311 25.90 -10.68 -11.55
C ASP A 311 24.83 -10.21 -12.55
N ASP A 312 24.62 -10.94 -13.64
CA ASP A 312 23.63 -10.63 -14.69
C ASP A 312 22.38 -11.53 -14.64
N THR A 313 22.05 -12.09 -13.48
CA THR A 313 20.86 -12.93 -13.33
C THR A 313 19.58 -12.13 -13.66
N PRO A 314 18.84 -12.48 -14.74
CA PRO A 314 17.65 -11.73 -15.13
C PRO A 314 16.51 -11.99 -14.14
N GLY A 315 15.72 -10.95 -13.87
CA GLY A 315 14.49 -11.08 -13.07
C GLY A 315 14.71 -11.44 -11.58
N ILE A 316 15.92 -11.23 -11.05
CA ILE A 316 16.28 -11.57 -9.66
C ILE A 316 15.24 -11.01 -8.68
N ASN A 317 14.80 -11.88 -7.77
CA ASN A 317 13.91 -11.45 -6.70
C ASN A 317 14.70 -10.77 -5.57
N ILE A 318 14.02 -10.03 -4.70
CA ILE A 318 14.66 -9.27 -3.62
C ILE A 318 15.35 -10.15 -2.57
N PHE A 319 14.84 -11.37 -2.35
CA PHE A 319 15.40 -12.31 -1.37
C PHE A 319 16.73 -12.89 -1.87
N GLU A 320 16.76 -13.34 -3.13
CA GLU A 320 17.94 -13.84 -3.80
C GLU A 320 19.02 -12.76 -3.92
N LEU A 321 18.64 -11.52 -4.30
CA LEU A 321 19.55 -10.38 -4.31
C LEU A 321 20.21 -10.18 -2.95
N ARG A 322 19.41 -10.18 -1.87
CA ARG A 322 19.89 -9.99 -0.50
C ARG A 322 20.81 -11.13 -0.06
N ALA A 323 20.48 -12.38 -0.37
CA ALA A 323 21.32 -13.54 -0.09
C ALA A 323 22.68 -13.44 -0.80
N LYS A 324 22.70 -13.07 -2.08
CA LYS A 324 23.94 -12.85 -2.84
C LYS A 324 24.77 -11.70 -2.25
N CYS A 325 24.15 -10.58 -1.91
CA CYS A 325 24.83 -9.45 -1.27
C CYS A 325 25.46 -9.84 0.08
N ARG A 326 24.74 -10.60 0.92
CA ARG A 326 25.27 -11.13 2.19
C ARG A 326 26.49 -12.00 1.97
N ARG A 327 26.42 -12.93 1.02
CA ARG A 327 27.55 -13.82 0.68
C ARG A 327 28.77 -13.01 0.23
N LEU A 328 28.58 -12.04 -0.66
CA LEU A 328 29.65 -11.15 -1.12
C LEU A 328 30.21 -10.27 0.02
N LYS A 329 29.38 -9.80 0.95
CA LYS A 329 29.82 -9.05 2.13
C LYS A 329 30.69 -9.90 3.04
N MET A 330 30.34 -11.17 3.25
CA MET A 330 31.12 -12.09 4.07
C MET A 330 32.46 -12.50 3.42
N GLN A 331 32.46 -12.72 2.10
CA GLN A 331 33.64 -13.21 1.38
C GLN A 331 34.62 -12.10 1.00
N HIS A 332 34.11 -10.92 0.62
CA HIS A 332 34.89 -9.86 -0.02
C HIS A 332 34.67 -8.48 0.61
N ASP A 333 33.92 -8.37 1.70
CA ASP A 333 33.59 -7.12 2.37
C ASP A 333 33.08 -6.02 1.42
N ILE A 334 32.09 -6.34 0.57
CA ILE A 334 31.52 -5.34 -0.36
C ILE A 334 31.11 -4.05 0.37
N GLN A 335 31.46 -2.91 -0.20
CA GLN A 335 31.22 -1.59 0.38
C GLN A 335 30.17 -0.81 -0.41
N LEU A 336 29.91 -1.15 -1.67
CA LEU A 336 28.88 -0.52 -2.49
C LEU A 336 28.09 -1.58 -3.25
N VAL A 337 26.77 -1.40 -3.34
CA VAL A 337 25.88 -2.25 -4.14
C VAL A 337 25.22 -1.41 -5.21
N ILE A 338 25.21 -1.89 -6.44
CA ILE A 338 24.63 -1.22 -7.61
C ILE A 338 23.63 -2.16 -8.28
N ILE A 339 22.44 -1.66 -8.63
CA ILE A 339 21.36 -2.45 -9.24
C ILE A 339 20.84 -1.73 -10.50
N ASP A 340 21.00 -2.33 -11.69
CA ASP A 340 20.51 -1.83 -12.99
C ASP A 340 19.49 -2.78 -13.63
N TYR A 341 18.18 -2.56 -13.61
CA TYR A 341 17.39 -1.49 -13.01
C TYR A 341 16.20 -2.06 -12.22
N LEU A 342 15.79 -1.34 -11.18
CA LEU A 342 14.82 -1.75 -10.16
C LEU A 342 13.53 -2.37 -10.68
N GLN A 343 13.02 -1.85 -11.80
CA GLN A 343 11.74 -2.28 -12.33
C GLN A 343 11.82 -3.67 -12.97
N LEU A 344 12.99 -4.29 -13.15
CA LEU A 344 13.05 -5.69 -13.61
C LEU A 344 13.05 -6.70 -12.46
N MET A 345 13.04 -6.24 -11.21
CA MET A 345 12.92 -7.13 -10.06
C MET A 345 11.48 -7.64 -9.94
N SER A 346 11.34 -8.93 -9.64
CA SER A 346 10.05 -9.59 -9.41
C SER A 346 9.71 -9.60 -7.91
N GLY A 347 8.53 -9.08 -7.56
CA GLY A 347 8.01 -9.05 -6.20
C GLY A 347 7.37 -10.38 -5.76
N GLY A 348 8.11 -11.49 -5.76
CA GLY A 348 7.63 -12.79 -5.27
C GLY A 348 6.52 -13.45 -6.11
N ALA A 349 6.37 -14.76 -5.97
CA ALA A 349 5.51 -15.59 -6.85
C ALA A 349 3.99 -15.36 -6.69
N ASP A 350 3.53 -14.69 -5.62
CA ASP A 350 2.10 -14.57 -5.29
C ASP A 350 1.39 -13.31 -5.81
N ASN A 351 2.10 -12.41 -6.50
CA ASN A 351 1.59 -11.06 -6.80
C ASN A 351 1.25 -10.79 -8.27
N GLN A 352 0.72 -11.78 -8.99
CA GLN A 352 0.23 -11.60 -10.38
C GLN A 352 -0.96 -10.61 -10.52
N ARG A 353 -1.42 -9.98 -9.43
CA ARG A 353 -2.52 -8.98 -9.41
C ARG A 353 -2.21 -7.67 -8.66
N GLY A 354 -0.95 -7.42 -8.28
CA GLY A 354 -0.56 -6.21 -7.53
C GLY A 354 -0.34 -4.96 -8.40
N ASN A 355 -0.60 -3.78 -7.84
CA ASN A 355 -0.27 -2.50 -8.47
C ASN A 355 1.27 -2.36 -8.58
N ARG A 356 1.79 -2.10 -9.78
CA ARG A 356 3.24 -1.99 -10.04
C ARG A 356 3.92 -0.92 -9.18
N GLU A 357 3.21 0.14 -8.84
CA GLU A 357 3.70 1.18 -7.92
C GLU A 357 3.88 0.67 -6.47
N GLN A 358 2.99 -0.21 -6.01
CA GLN A 358 3.10 -0.85 -4.69
C GLN A 358 4.28 -1.82 -4.67
N GLU A 359 4.53 -2.51 -5.78
CA GLU A 359 5.68 -3.40 -5.96
C GLU A 359 7.00 -2.61 -5.92
N VAL A 360 7.12 -1.52 -6.68
CA VAL A 360 8.31 -0.63 -6.64
C VAL A 360 8.51 -0.01 -5.25
N SER A 361 7.42 0.36 -4.57
CA SER A 361 7.48 0.88 -3.20
C SER A 361 7.87 -0.18 -2.17
N ALA A 362 7.47 -1.44 -2.36
CA ALA A 362 7.90 -2.56 -1.55
C ALA A 362 9.39 -2.88 -1.79
N ILE A 363 9.83 -2.92 -3.05
CA ILE A 363 11.23 -3.13 -3.43
C ILE A 363 12.11 -2.03 -2.85
N SER A 364 11.72 -0.76 -2.96
CA SER A 364 12.49 0.37 -2.41
C SER A 364 12.66 0.26 -0.89
N ARG A 365 11.60 -0.12 -0.16
CA ARG A 365 11.67 -0.36 1.30
C ARG A 365 12.59 -1.54 1.63
N ALA A 366 12.49 -2.63 0.88
CA ALA A 366 13.32 -3.80 1.09
C ALA A 366 14.81 -3.51 0.83
N LEU A 367 15.11 -2.72 -0.21
CA LEU A 367 16.49 -2.28 -0.50
C LEU A 367 17.04 -1.35 0.56
N LYS A 368 16.24 -0.41 1.11
CA LYS A 368 16.68 0.39 2.25
C LYS A 368 16.92 -0.47 3.49
N GLY A 369 16.11 -1.53 3.69
CA GLY A 369 16.34 -2.54 4.72
C GLY A 369 17.68 -3.25 4.55
N MET A 370 17.97 -3.72 3.34
CA MET A 370 19.24 -4.36 2.98
C MET A 370 20.44 -3.41 3.17
N ALA A 371 20.33 -2.15 2.76
CA ALA A 371 21.37 -1.13 2.94
C ALA A 371 21.72 -0.96 4.43
N LYS A 372 20.71 -0.80 5.29
CA LYS A 372 20.86 -0.68 6.75
C LYS A 372 21.42 -1.93 7.42
N GLU A 373 21.05 -3.09 6.91
CA GLU A 373 21.49 -4.37 7.44
C GLU A 373 22.97 -4.60 7.16
N LEU A 374 23.37 -4.46 5.89
CA LEU A 374 24.74 -4.68 5.44
C LEU A 374 25.67 -3.50 5.76
N ASN A 375 25.10 -2.36 6.18
CA ASN A 375 25.78 -1.10 6.41
C ASN A 375 26.59 -0.64 5.18
N VAL A 376 25.95 -0.67 4.01
CA VAL A 376 26.53 -0.27 2.71
C VAL A 376 25.59 0.67 1.96
N PRO A 377 26.09 1.66 1.21
CA PRO A 377 25.29 2.34 0.21
C PRO A 377 24.75 1.38 -0.86
N VAL A 378 23.49 1.56 -1.22
CA VAL A 378 22.83 0.87 -2.34
C VAL A 378 22.43 1.92 -3.37
N ILE A 379 23.02 1.86 -4.55
CA ILE A 379 22.64 2.67 -5.71
C ILE A 379 21.70 1.84 -6.58
N ALA A 380 20.49 2.32 -6.77
CA ALA A 380 19.50 1.63 -7.56
C ALA A 380 19.00 2.49 -8.70
N LEU A 381 19.05 1.92 -9.90
CA LEU A 381 18.74 2.63 -11.12
C LEU A 381 17.25 2.50 -11.42
N SER A 382 16.63 3.60 -11.79
CA SER A 382 15.21 3.66 -12.16
C SER A 382 15.03 4.33 -13.52
N GLN A 383 13.99 3.94 -14.25
CA GLN A 383 13.64 4.57 -15.51
C GLN A 383 12.49 5.56 -15.29
N LEU A 384 12.64 6.77 -15.80
CA LEU A 384 11.60 7.80 -15.73
C LEU A 384 10.47 7.55 -16.72
N SER A 385 9.26 7.97 -16.33
CA SER A 385 8.09 8.00 -17.20
C SER A 385 8.31 8.84 -18.47
N ARG A 386 7.63 8.50 -19.57
CA ARG A 386 7.62 9.31 -20.81
C ARG A 386 6.94 10.67 -20.61
N ALA A 387 6.19 10.85 -19.51
CA ALA A 387 5.50 12.10 -19.18
C ALA A 387 6.42 13.33 -19.13
N VAL A 388 7.71 13.15 -18.78
CA VAL A 388 8.74 14.21 -18.79
C VAL A 388 8.86 14.89 -20.15
N GLU A 389 8.67 14.14 -21.25
CA GLU A 389 8.85 14.62 -22.62
C GLU A 389 7.63 15.40 -23.12
N VAL A 390 6.45 15.11 -22.56
CA VAL A 390 5.16 15.67 -22.97
C VAL A 390 4.86 16.98 -22.23
N ARG A 391 5.52 17.23 -21.09
CA ARG A 391 5.33 18.45 -20.30
C ARG A 391 5.75 19.70 -21.09
N GLY A 392 4.82 20.64 -21.25
CA GLY A 392 5.12 21.97 -21.79
C GLY A 392 6.05 22.73 -20.84
N GLY A 393 7.14 23.31 -21.39
CA GLY A 393 8.16 24.02 -20.61
C GLY A 393 9.42 23.18 -20.35
N SER A 394 9.91 23.18 -19.11
CA SER A 394 11.19 22.55 -18.75
C SER A 394 11.10 21.02 -18.72
N LYS A 395 11.94 20.37 -19.53
CA LYS A 395 12.11 18.90 -19.56
C LYS A 395 13.02 18.36 -18.45
N ARG A 396 13.35 19.17 -17.43
CA ARG A 396 14.12 18.72 -16.26
C ARG A 396 13.29 17.73 -15.42
N PRO A 397 13.80 16.53 -15.12
CA PRO A 397 13.08 15.56 -14.29
C PRO A 397 12.67 16.12 -12.92
N GLN A 398 11.52 15.67 -12.44
CA GLN A 398 10.96 15.99 -11.13
C GLN A 398 10.63 14.71 -10.36
N LEU A 399 10.45 14.80 -9.04
CA LEU A 399 10.13 13.63 -8.21
C LEU A 399 8.83 12.92 -8.61
N SER A 400 7.86 13.65 -9.17
CA SER A 400 6.63 13.07 -9.72
C SER A 400 6.88 12.14 -10.91
N ASP A 401 7.99 12.32 -11.63
CA ASP A 401 8.32 11.57 -12.85
C ASP A 401 8.84 10.14 -12.54
N LEU A 402 9.10 9.86 -11.25
CA LEU A 402 9.41 8.53 -10.70
C LEU A 402 8.14 7.72 -10.35
N ARG A 403 6.97 8.34 -10.27
CA ARG A 403 5.68 7.67 -10.04
C ARG A 403 5.05 7.31 -11.39
N GLU A 404 4.27 6.23 -11.45
CA GLU A 404 3.47 5.98 -12.65
C GLU A 404 2.37 7.06 -12.73
N SER A 405 1.99 7.46 -13.94
CA SER A 405 0.95 8.48 -14.10
C SER A 405 -0.42 7.87 -13.75
N GLY A 406 -1.21 8.60 -12.97
CA GLY A 406 -2.60 8.24 -12.72
C GLY A 406 -3.44 8.29 -14.00
N CYS A 407 -4.46 7.45 -14.08
CA CYS A 407 -5.32 7.31 -15.26
C CYS A 407 -6.80 7.38 -14.89
N LEU A 408 -7.61 7.80 -15.86
CA LEU A 408 -9.09 7.78 -15.80
C LEU A 408 -9.61 6.64 -16.68
N THR A 409 -10.84 6.21 -16.45
CA THR A 409 -11.48 5.19 -17.31
C THR A 409 -11.91 5.77 -18.66
N GLY A 410 -11.97 4.92 -19.69
CA GLY A 410 -12.27 5.35 -21.05
C GLY A 410 -13.67 5.95 -21.27
N ASP A 411 -14.64 5.61 -20.42
CA ASP A 411 -16.01 6.18 -20.39
C ASP A 411 -16.07 7.60 -19.81
N THR A 412 -14.96 8.13 -19.29
CA THR A 412 -14.91 9.50 -18.76
C THR A 412 -15.19 10.51 -19.88
N LEU A 413 -16.12 11.44 -19.61
CA LEU A 413 -16.56 12.47 -20.56
C LEU A 413 -15.71 13.74 -20.40
N LEU A 414 -15.14 14.21 -21.51
CA LEU A 414 -14.52 15.52 -21.65
C LEU A 414 -15.46 16.46 -22.43
N GLN A 415 -15.51 17.72 -22.04
CA GLN A 415 -16.33 18.73 -22.69
C GLN A 415 -15.48 19.63 -23.59
N ASP A 416 -15.89 19.76 -24.84
CA ASP A 416 -15.34 20.73 -25.78
C ASP A 416 -15.73 22.15 -25.34
N ALA A 417 -14.75 23.01 -25.12
CA ALA A 417 -14.94 24.37 -24.66
C ALA A 417 -15.56 25.30 -25.72
N VAL A 418 -15.44 24.94 -27.01
CA VAL A 418 -15.98 25.72 -28.13
C VAL A 418 -17.40 25.26 -28.47
N THR A 419 -17.57 23.95 -28.72
CA THR A 419 -18.86 23.41 -29.21
C THR A 419 -19.80 22.97 -28.09
N GLY A 420 -19.28 22.73 -26.89
CA GLY A 420 -20.05 22.18 -25.77
C GLY A 420 -20.24 20.66 -25.82
N ARG A 421 -19.80 19.99 -26.90
CA ARG A 421 -19.96 18.56 -27.12
C ARG A 421 -19.21 17.75 -26.05
N LEU A 422 -19.86 16.69 -25.55
CA LEU A 422 -19.23 15.70 -24.68
C LEU A 422 -18.62 14.58 -25.53
N VAL A 423 -17.37 14.25 -25.25
CA VAL A 423 -16.61 13.20 -25.96
C VAL A 423 -15.92 12.32 -24.92
N THR A 424 -15.97 11.00 -25.10
CA THR A 424 -15.27 10.08 -24.19
C THR A 424 -13.75 10.13 -24.39
N ILE A 425 -12.97 9.91 -23.33
CA ILE A 425 -11.50 9.81 -23.44
C ILE A 425 -11.11 8.68 -24.41
N LYS A 426 -11.88 7.58 -24.43
CA LYS A 426 -11.65 6.46 -25.34
C LYS A 426 -11.78 6.88 -26.81
N GLU A 427 -12.87 7.55 -27.18
CA GLU A 427 -13.06 8.04 -28.56
C GLU A 427 -11.91 8.97 -28.99
N LEU A 428 -11.43 9.84 -28.10
CA LEU A 428 -10.31 10.73 -28.39
C LEU A 428 -9.00 9.98 -28.58
N ALA A 429 -8.77 8.91 -27.81
CA ALA A 429 -7.58 8.07 -27.93
C ALA A 429 -7.57 7.22 -29.21
N GLU A 430 -8.73 6.85 -29.74
CA GLU A 430 -8.89 6.00 -30.93
C GLU A 430 -8.88 6.80 -32.27
N ARG A 431 -9.01 8.13 -32.23
CA ARG A 431 -8.96 8.98 -33.44
C ARG A 431 -7.56 9.01 -34.07
N THR A 432 -7.52 8.83 -35.39
CA THR A 432 -6.30 8.85 -36.21
C THR A 432 -5.71 10.25 -36.38
N GLU A 433 -6.56 11.28 -36.41
CA GLU A 433 -6.18 12.70 -36.33
C GLU A 433 -6.71 13.30 -35.03
N GLN A 434 -5.81 13.61 -34.10
CA GLN A 434 -6.13 14.27 -32.83
C GLN A 434 -6.07 15.79 -33.01
N SER A 435 -6.84 16.33 -33.93
CA SER A 435 -6.88 17.77 -34.20
C SER A 435 -7.77 18.49 -33.18
N ALA A 436 -7.12 19.37 -32.41
CA ALA A 436 -7.60 20.63 -31.87
C ALA A 436 -8.91 20.71 -31.05
N MET A 437 -9.26 19.68 -30.30
CA MET A 437 -10.29 19.85 -29.26
C MET A 437 -9.75 20.76 -28.15
N GLN A 438 -10.47 21.85 -27.88
CA GLN A 438 -10.23 22.64 -26.68
C GLN A 438 -11.02 22.02 -25.53
N VAL A 439 -10.36 21.60 -24.47
CA VAL A 439 -11.00 21.09 -23.28
C VAL A 439 -11.16 22.20 -22.25
N VAL A 440 -12.25 22.16 -21.49
CA VAL A 440 -12.44 23.07 -20.36
C VAL A 440 -11.45 22.69 -19.25
N ALA A 441 -10.50 23.58 -18.93
CA ALA A 441 -9.49 23.36 -17.90
C ALA A 441 -9.31 24.60 -17.00
N LEU A 442 -8.67 24.41 -15.84
CA LEU A 442 -8.33 25.46 -14.88
C LEU A 442 -6.94 26.03 -15.18
N ASP A 443 -6.81 27.35 -15.20
CA ASP A 443 -5.51 28.04 -15.21
C ASP A 443 -4.90 28.17 -13.80
N GLU A 444 -3.69 28.73 -13.71
CA GLU A 444 -2.98 28.95 -12.44
C GLU A 444 -3.71 29.90 -11.48
N GLN A 445 -4.63 30.73 -12.01
CA GLN A 445 -5.45 31.67 -11.24
C GLN A 445 -6.81 31.07 -10.85
N LEU A 446 -7.00 29.75 -11.04
CA LEU A 446 -8.22 29.01 -10.77
C LEU A 446 -9.44 29.47 -11.60
N LYS A 447 -9.21 29.98 -12.82
CA LYS A 447 -10.26 30.31 -13.78
C LYS A 447 -10.43 29.20 -14.80
N LEU A 448 -11.68 28.91 -15.14
CA LEU A 448 -12.03 27.95 -16.18
C LEU A 448 -11.95 28.62 -17.56
N GLY A 449 -11.27 27.96 -18.50
CA GLY A 449 -11.14 28.41 -19.89
C GLY A 449 -10.98 27.24 -20.85
N GLY A 450 -11.05 27.53 -22.16
CA GLY A 450 -10.74 26.56 -23.21
C GLY A 450 -9.23 26.43 -23.38
N HIS A 451 -8.72 25.20 -23.27
CA HIS A 451 -7.30 24.90 -23.44
C HIS A 451 -7.10 23.79 -24.47
N GLN A 452 -6.13 23.97 -25.34
CA GLN A 452 -5.81 23.01 -26.39
C GLN A 452 -5.35 21.67 -25.77
N MET A 453 -6.09 20.59 -26.02
CA MET A 453 -5.64 19.25 -25.65
C MET A 453 -4.57 18.77 -26.62
N THR A 454 -3.45 18.29 -26.10
CA THR A 454 -2.30 17.85 -26.91
C THR A 454 -2.41 16.41 -27.37
N LYS A 455 -2.90 15.50 -26.51
CA LYS A 455 -3.01 14.07 -26.82
C LYS A 455 -3.95 13.35 -25.84
N ALA A 456 -4.72 12.38 -26.33
CA ALA A 456 -5.34 11.32 -25.53
C ALA A 456 -4.77 9.96 -25.95
N PHE A 457 -4.50 9.05 -25.02
CA PHE A 457 -3.87 7.75 -25.35
C PHE A 457 -4.24 6.65 -24.36
N TYR A 458 -4.24 5.41 -24.84
CA TYR A 458 -4.43 4.23 -24.02
C TYR A 458 -3.20 3.96 -23.14
N SER A 459 -3.41 3.79 -21.83
CA SER A 459 -2.36 3.62 -20.82
C SER A 459 -2.33 2.23 -20.17
N GLY A 460 -2.99 1.23 -20.78
CA GLY A 460 -3.08 -0.14 -20.26
C GLY A 460 -4.27 -0.38 -19.33
N GLN A 461 -4.32 -1.59 -18.75
CA GLN A 461 -5.33 -1.98 -17.77
C GLN A 461 -4.81 -1.69 -16.35
N LYS A 462 -5.61 -0.99 -15.54
CA LYS A 462 -5.29 -0.64 -14.15
C LYS A 462 -6.49 -0.90 -13.25
N GLN A 463 -6.25 -1.15 -11.96
CA GLN A 463 -7.32 -1.13 -10.96
C GLN A 463 -7.88 0.29 -10.83
N VAL A 464 -9.20 0.42 -10.83
CA VAL A 464 -9.91 1.70 -10.76
C VAL A 464 -10.86 1.73 -9.58
N PHE A 465 -11.04 2.93 -9.05
CA PHE A 465 -11.92 3.25 -7.93
C PHE A 465 -12.95 4.27 -8.41
N GLU A 466 -14.19 4.15 -7.95
CA GLU A 466 -15.22 5.15 -8.20
C GLU A 466 -15.26 6.15 -7.04
N LEU A 467 -15.07 7.43 -7.34
CA LEU A 467 -15.23 8.54 -6.41
C LEU A 467 -16.58 9.19 -6.65
N GLU A 468 -17.39 9.28 -5.60
CA GLU A 468 -18.68 9.99 -5.61
C GLU A 468 -18.65 11.18 -4.65
N THR A 469 -19.01 12.35 -5.14
CA THR A 469 -19.15 13.56 -4.32
C THR A 469 -20.54 13.64 -3.69
N ARG A 470 -20.68 14.38 -2.58
CA ARG A 470 -21.99 14.66 -1.96
C ARG A 470 -23.04 15.24 -2.92
N THR A 471 -22.59 15.90 -3.99
CA THR A 471 -23.47 16.46 -5.02
C THR A 471 -23.89 15.46 -6.11
N GLY A 472 -23.54 14.18 -5.98
CA GLY A 472 -23.86 13.12 -6.94
C GLY A 472 -22.92 13.03 -8.15
N ARG A 473 -21.85 13.85 -8.22
CA ARG A 473 -20.84 13.74 -9.29
C ARG A 473 -19.99 12.51 -9.06
N LYS A 474 -19.78 11.70 -10.12
CA LYS A 474 -19.01 10.46 -10.10
C LYS A 474 -17.84 10.51 -11.08
N ILE A 475 -16.72 9.89 -10.73
CA ILE A 475 -15.56 9.71 -11.60
C ILE A 475 -14.83 8.42 -11.24
N LYS A 476 -14.35 7.68 -12.25
CA LYS A 476 -13.58 6.45 -12.05
C LYS A 476 -12.12 6.69 -12.41
N ALA A 477 -11.22 6.41 -11.49
CA ALA A 477 -9.80 6.71 -11.61
C ALA A 477 -8.92 5.66 -10.93
N SER A 478 -7.65 5.57 -11.32
CA SER A 478 -6.66 4.77 -10.58
C SER A 478 -6.32 5.42 -9.23
N ALA A 479 -5.85 4.62 -8.27
CA ALA A 479 -5.49 5.03 -6.91
C ALA A 479 -4.56 6.28 -6.85
N ASN A 480 -3.57 6.33 -7.73
CA ASN A 480 -2.58 7.41 -7.82
C ASN A 480 -3.06 8.64 -8.61
N HIS A 481 -4.28 8.65 -9.16
CA HIS A 481 -4.78 9.81 -9.92
C HIS A 481 -5.03 10.99 -8.99
N PRO A 482 -4.44 12.17 -9.26
CA PRO A 482 -4.55 13.32 -8.38
C PRO A 482 -5.89 14.07 -8.53
N PHE A 483 -6.39 14.57 -7.41
CA PHE A 483 -7.57 15.45 -7.30
C PHE A 483 -7.17 16.73 -6.55
N LEU A 484 -7.67 17.89 -7.01
CA LEU A 484 -7.29 19.18 -6.45
C LEU A 484 -8.02 19.44 -5.12
N LYS A 485 -7.29 19.49 -4.01
CA LYS A 485 -7.75 20.01 -2.70
C LYS A 485 -7.31 21.47 -2.52
N LEU A 486 -7.79 22.10 -1.44
CA LEU A 486 -7.35 23.44 -1.02
C LEU A 486 -5.83 23.59 -0.85
N ARG A 487 -5.13 22.52 -0.45
CA ARG A 487 -3.68 22.49 -0.22
C ARG A 487 -2.87 21.99 -1.42
N GLY A 488 -3.52 21.77 -2.56
CA GLY A 488 -2.89 21.25 -3.78
C GLY A 488 -3.44 19.90 -4.22
N TRP A 489 -2.75 19.28 -5.17
CA TRP A 489 -3.14 18.01 -5.76
C TRP A 489 -2.85 16.84 -4.81
N THR A 490 -3.83 15.97 -4.60
CA THR A 490 -3.76 14.83 -3.70
C THR A 490 -4.24 13.56 -4.42
N PRO A 491 -3.48 12.45 -4.44
CA PRO A 491 -3.90 11.18 -5.03
C PRO A 491 -5.19 10.64 -4.43
N LEU A 492 -5.98 9.90 -5.22
CA LEU A 492 -7.24 9.30 -4.77
C LEU A 492 -7.08 8.41 -3.54
N GLU A 493 -6.00 7.62 -3.47
CA GLU A 493 -5.71 6.72 -2.34
C GLU A 493 -5.40 7.44 -1.02
N GLU A 494 -5.02 8.72 -1.09
CA GLU A 494 -4.79 9.56 0.08
C GLU A 494 -6.04 10.35 0.51
N LEU A 495 -7.13 10.29 -0.26
CA LEU A 495 -8.39 10.95 0.08
C LEU A 495 -9.17 10.16 1.13
N GLN A 496 -9.78 10.88 2.07
CA GLN A 496 -10.62 10.31 3.11
C GLN A 496 -12.07 10.79 2.98
N LEU A 497 -13.02 10.00 3.50
CA LEU A 497 -14.42 10.42 3.57
C LEU A 497 -14.55 11.74 4.36
N GLY A 498 -15.19 12.73 3.76
CA GLY A 498 -15.30 14.10 4.29
C GLY A 498 -14.33 15.10 3.67
N ASP A 499 -13.33 14.64 2.92
CA ASP A 499 -12.44 15.53 2.16
C ASP A 499 -13.20 16.33 1.10
N ARG A 500 -12.75 17.57 0.87
CA ARG A 500 -13.30 18.47 -0.15
C ARG A 500 -12.34 18.54 -1.33
N ILE A 501 -12.84 18.17 -2.51
CA ILE A 501 -12.14 18.29 -3.79
C ILE A 501 -12.76 19.41 -4.64
N ALA A 502 -11.97 20.01 -5.52
CA ALA A 502 -12.40 21.04 -6.43
C ALA A 502 -13.33 20.46 -7.52
N VAL A 503 -14.44 21.15 -7.77
CA VAL A 503 -15.39 20.86 -8.85
C VAL A 503 -15.78 22.17 -9.53
N PRO A 504 -16.04 22.17 -10.84
CA PRO A 504 -16.47 23.38 -11.54
C PRO A 504 -17.81 23.87 -10.99
N ARG A 505 -17.90 25.16 -10.66
CA ARG A 505 -19.16 25.79 -10.22
C ARG A 505 -20.14 25.99 -11.37
N LYS A 506 -19.62 26.45 -12.52
CA LYS A 506 -20.37 26.67 -13.77
C LYS A 506 -19.39 26.53 -14.93
N ILE A 507 -19.77 25.75 -15.95
CA ILE A 507 -19.07 25.71 -17.23
C ILE A 507 -19.85 26.63 -18.18
N ARG A 508 -19.17 27.58 -18.82
CA ARG A 508 -19.78 28.51 -19.78
C ARG A 508 -19.28 28.12 -21.18
N ILE A 509 -20.21 27.92 -22.11
CA ILE A 509 -19.93 27.64 -23.52
C ILE A 509 -20.40 28.87 -24.30
N GLU A 510 -19.52 29.43 -25.14
CA GLU A 510 -19.82 30.67 -25.88
C GLU A 510 -20.81 30.46 -27.03
N LYS A 511 -20.79 29.28 -27.67
CA LYS A 511 -21.71 28.88 -28.74
C LYS A 511 -22.02 27.38 -28.66
N PRO A 512 -22.99 26.96 -27.83
CA PRO A 512 -23.38 25.55 -27.79
C PRO A 512 -23.93 25.17 -29.17
N ASP A 513 -23.36 24.14 -29.78
CA ASP A 513 -23.91 23.54 -30.99
C ASP A 513 -25.15 22.75 -30.56
N ASN A 514 -26.32 23.39 -30.61
CA ASN A 514 -27.57 22.76 -30.22
C ASN A 514 -28.12 22.00 -31.43
N PRO A 515 -28.20 20.66 -31.39
CA PRO A 515 -28.72 19.89 -32.51
C PRO A 515 -30.22 20.09 -32.70
N LEU A 516 -30.93 20.66 -31.71
CA LEU A 516 -32.36 20.91 -31.77
C LEU A 516 -32.65 22.29 -32.36
N SER A 517 -33.58 22.31 -33.31
CA SER A 517 -34.24 23.51 -33.81
C SER A 517 -34.99 24.25 -32.69
N GLY A 518 -35.32 25.52 -32.93
CA GLY A 518 -36.06 26.33 -31.95
C GLY A 518 -37.41 25.71 -31.60
N GLU A 519 -38.08 25.14 -32.58
CA GLU A 519 -39.36 24.45 -32.48
C GLU A 519 -39.24 23.16 -31.65
N GLU A 520 -38.17 22.39 -31.85
CA GLU A 520 -37.90 21.17 -31.07
C GLU A 520 -37.64 21.49 -29.59
N LEU A 521 -36.92 22.59 -29.33
CA LEU A 521 -36.68 23.06 -27.96
C LEU A 521 -37.95 23.55 -27.30
N ILE A 522 -38.79 24.29 -28.02
CA ILE A 522 -40.09 24.73 -27.54
C ILE A 522 -40.91 23.51 -27.16
N LEU A 523 -41.09 22.53 -28.05
CA LEU A 523 -41.88 21.34 -27.75
C LEU A 523 -41.31 20.53 -26.57
N LEU A 524 -40.00 20.32 -26.53
CA LEU A 524 -39.34 19.58 -25.45
C LEU A 524 -39.53 20.28 -24.09
N ALA A 525 -39.36 21.60 -24.04
CA ALA A 525 -39.59 22.38 -22.82
C ALA A 525 -41.04 22.21 -22.33
N HIS A 526 -42.00 22.14 -23.25
CA HIS A 526 -43.40 21.93 -22.91
C HIS A 526 -43.70 20.50 -22.44
N LEU A 527 -43.14 19.46 -23.09
CA LEU A 527 -43.30 18.07 -22.64
C LEU A 527 -42.74 17.83 -21.24
N ILE A 528 -41.74 18.60 -20.83
CA ILE A 528 -41.13 18.51 -19.50
C ILE A 528 -41.94 19.30 -18.46
N GLY A 529 -42.57 20.41 -18.83
CA GLY A 529 -43.32 21.28 -17.93
C GLY A 529 -44.80 20.91 -17.80
N ASP A 530 -45.59 21.26 -18.82
CA ASP A 530 -47.06 21.29 -18.77
C ASP A 530 -47.73 20.25 -19.72
N GLY A 531 -46.94 19.44 -20.44
CA GLY A 531 -47.45 18.41 -21.33
C GLY A 531 -48.05 17.22 -20.56
N CYS A 532 -49.25 16.77 -20.95
CA CYS A 532 -49.86 15.57 -20.38
C CYS A 532 -49.74 14.40 -21.37
N ILE A 533 -49.12 13.31 -20.92
CA ILE A 533 -48.97 12.06 -21.70
C ILE A 533 -49.63 10.94 -20.92
N LEU A 534 -50.79 10.47 -21.39
CA LEU A 534 -51.49 9.31 -20.84
C LEU A 534 -51.41 8.14 -21.83
N PRO A 535 -51.30 6.88 -21.34
CA PRO A 535 -51.33 5.71 -22.21
C PRO A 535 -52.60 5.69 -23.06
N ASN A 536 -52.45 5.44 -24.36
CA ASN A 536 -53.55 5.34 -25.35
C ASN A 536 -54.37 6.63 -25.58
N GLN A 537 -53.83 7.81 -25.28
CA GLN A 537 -54.45 9.10 -25.61
C GLN A 537 -53.53 9.97 -26.47
N PRO A 538 -54.08 10.86 -27.32
CA PRO A 538 -53.27 11.83 -28.05
C PRO A 538 -52.57 12.80 -27.09
N TYR A 539 -51.46 13.41 -27.52
CA TYR A 539 -50.75 14.40 -26.70
C TYR A 539 -51.64 15.59 -26.41
N HIS A 540 -51.85 15.89 -25.13
CA HIS A 540 -52.64 17.03 -24.69
C HIS A 540 -51.74 18.12 -24.13
N TYR A 541 -52.02 19.35 -24.54
CA TYR A 541 -51.42 20.55 -23.97
C TYR A 541 -52.53 21.41 -23.39
N THR A 542 -52.40 21.73 -22.10
CA THR A 542 -53.35 22.59 -21.39
C THR A 542 -52.57 23.74 -20.79
N SER A 543 -52.95 24.97 -21.12
CA SER A 543 -52.40 26.17 -20.49
C SER A 543 -53.48 27.22 -20.36
N ALA A 544 -53.37 28.06 -19.33
CA ALA A 544 -54.20 29.24 -19.19
C ALA A 544 -53.66 30.46 -19.95
N ASP A 545 -52.42 30.37 -20.49
CA ASP A 545 -51.75 31.45 -21.22
C ASP A 545 -51.92 31.25 -22.75
N PRO A 546 -52.67 32.15 -23.43
CA PRO A 546 -52.88 32.06 -24.88
C PRO A 546 -51.60 32.11 -25.71
N ALA A 547 -50.56 32.83 -25.25
CA ALA A 547 -49.30 32.95 -25.99
C ALA A 547 -48.56 31.61 -26.05
N ASN A 548 -48.61 30.84 -24.96
CA ASN A 548 -47.99 29.51 -24.93
C ASN A 548 -48.78 28.51 -25.78
N ILE A 549 -50.12 28.56 -25.75
CA ILE A 549 -50.98 27.74 -26.63
C ILE A 549 -50.64 27.99 -28.10
N GLU A 550 -50.47 29.25 -28.50
CA GLU A 550 -50.13 29.61 -29.87
C GLU A 550 -48.74 29.12 -30.28
N VAL A 551 -47.72 29.35 -29.45
CA VAL A 551 -46.33 28.94 -29.72
C VAL A 551 -46.18 27.42 -29.81
N VAL A 552 -46.87 26.67 -28.95
CA VAL A 552 -46.90 25.19 -29.00
C VAL A 552 -47.64 24.70 -30.24
N SER A 553 -48.79 25.31 -30.57
CA SER A 553 -49.56 24.96 -31.76
C SER A 553 -48.72 25.16 -33.04
N GLN A 554 -48.05 26.30 -33.16
CA GLN A 554 -47.18 26.60 -34.30
C GLN A 554 -46.01 25.61 -34.40
N SER A 555 -45.33 25.33 -33.28
CA SER A 555 -44.19 24.40 -33.24
C SER A 555 -44.63 22.97 -33.59
N ALA A 556 -45.77 22.51 -33.07
CA ALA A 556 -46.34 21.21 -33.38
C ALA A 556 -46.73 21.07 -34.85
N ARG A 557 -47.24 22.16 -35.46
CA ARG A 557 -47.56 22.20 -36.89
C ARG A 557 -46.31 22.12 -37.75
N ILE A 558 -45.26 22.87 -37.41
CA ILE A 558 -44.00 22.90 -38.16
C ILE A 558 -43.27 21.56 -38.10
N LEU A 559 -43.19 20.94 -36.91
CA LEU A 559 -42.43 19.70 -36.71
C LEU A 559 -43.19 18.44 -37.15
N PHE A 560 -44.51 18.38 -36.95
CA PHE A 560 -45.29 17.15 -37.14
C PHE A 560 -46.48 17.30 -38.09
N GLY A 561 -46.76 18.49 -38.61
CA GLY A 561 -47.91 18.73 -39.48
C GLY A 561 -49.28 18.59 -38.78
N ILE A 562 -49.32 18.66 -37.46
CA ILE A 562 -50.54 18.48 -36.67
C ILE A 562 -51.31 19.80 -36.58
N GLU A 563 -52.63 19.77 -36.81
CA GLU A 563 -53.53 20.89 -36.52
C GLU A 563 -54.12 20.75 -35.11
N SER A 564 -53.90 21.76 -34.25
CA SER A 564 -54.35 21.75 -32.87
C SER A 564 -55.85 22.08 -32.75
N ALA A 565 -56.59 21.34 -31.93
CA ALA A 565 -57.96 21.67 -31.51
C ALA A 565 -57.95 22.16 -30.05
N ILE A 566 -58.46 23.37 -29.80
CA ILE A 566 -58.55 23.96 -28.45
C ILE A 566 -59.89 23.57 -27.82
N LEU A 567 -59.86 23.00 -26.60
CA LEU A 567 -61.03 22.57 -25.81
C LEU A 567 -61.13 23.41 -24.54
N GLU A 568 -62.21 24.19 -24.36
CA GLU A 568 -62.50 24.93 -23.14
C GLU A 568 -63.33 24.07 -22.16
N SER A 569 -62.93 23.96 -20.88
CA SER A 569 -63.59 23.12 -19.86
C SER A 569 -64.38 23.96 -18.83
N PRO A 570 -65.61 23.57 -18.42
CA PRO A 570 -66.50 24.42 -17.61
C PRO A 570 -66.60 24.02 -16.11
N LEU A 571 -65.51 24.02 -15.33
CA LEU A 571 -65.57 23.80 -13.86
C LEU A 571 -65.23 25.09 -13.07
N PRO A 572 -65.96 25.46 -11.98
CA PRO A 572 -65.79 26.76 -11.32
C PRO A 572 -64.61 26.81 -10.31
N GLU A 573 -63.93 27.96 -10.25
CA GLU A 573 -62.78 28.25 -9.37
C GLU A 573 -63.04 28.06 -7.85
N THR A 574 -64.30 28.06 -7.41
CA THR A 574 -64.68 28.04 -5.99
C THR A 574 -64.21 26.80 -5.23
N LEU A 575 -64.03 25.66 -5.91
CA LEU A 575 -63.50 24.44 -5.27
C LEU A 575 -62.01 24.55 -4.91
N SER A 576 -61.25 25.40 -5.61
CA SER A 576 -59.81 25.57 -5.37
C SER A 576 -59.46 26.41 -4.13
N GLN A 577 -60.42 27.15 -3.56
CA GLN A 577 -60.23 28.05 -2.42
C GLN A 577 -60.99 27.63 -1.15
N SER A 578 -61.67 26.48 -1.16
CA SER A 578 -62.48 26.02 -0.03
C SER A 578 -61.67 25.36 1.09
N ASP A 579 -62.13 25.49 2.34
CA ASP A 579 -61.50 24.88 3.54
C ASP A 579 -61.78 23.37 3.69
N ILE A 580 -62.43 22.74 2.71
CA ILE A 580 -62.82 21.31 2.76
C ILE A 580 -61.85 20.46 1.95
N LEU A 581 -61.50 19.29 2.50
CA LEU A 581 -60.82 18.22 1.79
C LEU A 581 -61.85 17.14 1.44
N TRP A 582 -61.79 16.64 0.20
CA TRP A 582 -62.58 15.48 -0.22
C TRP A 582 -61.77 14.22 0.03
N ASP A 583 -62.15 13.45 1.05
CA ASP A 583 -61.50 12.19 1.41
C ASP A 583 -62.30 10.98 0.90
N GLU A 584 -61.62 9.86 0.68
CA GLU A 584 -62.21 8.64 0.09
C GLU A 584 -62.77 7.71 1.18
N ILE A 585 -64.03 7.29 1.05
CA ILE A 585 -64.62 6.30 1.96
C ILE A 585 -64.10 4.90 1.59
N VAL A 586 -63.27 4.33 2.46
CA VAL A 586 -62.63 3.02 2.21
C VAL A 586 -63.54 1.83 2.58
N SER A 587 -64.48 1.99 3.53
CA SER A 587 -65.41 0.92 3.92
C SER A 587 -66.62 1.44 4.69
N ILE A 588 -67.77 0.77 4.56
CA ILE A 588 -68.97 0.99 5.37
C ILE A 588 -69.53 -0.38 5.79
N THR A 589 -69.72 -0.62 7.09
CA THR A 589 -70.20 -1.90 7.64
C THR A 589 -71.36 -1.71 8.63
N PRO A 590 -72.44 -2.49 8.57
CA PRO A 590 -73.56 -2.39 9.51
C PRO A 590 -73.20 -2.96 10.89
N LEU A 591 -73.51 -2.22 11.97
CA LEU A 591 -73.14 -2.57 13.36
C LEU A 591 -74.32 -3.01 14.26
N GLY A 592 -75.57 -2.90 13.81
CA GLY A 592 -76.76 -3.32 14.58
C GLY A 592 -77.76 -2.19 14.80
N ILE A 593 -78.69 -2.38 15.75
CA ILE A 593 -79.64 -1.35 16.20
C ILE A 593 -79.12 -0.78 17.51
N GLU A 594 -78.87 0.52 17.54
CA GLU A 594 -78.46 1.29 18.72
C GLU A 594 -79.37 2.50 18.88
N ASP A 595 -79.42 3.07 20.09
CA ASP A 595 -80.12 4.34 20.33
C ASP A 595 -79.34 5.47 19.63
N VAL A 596 -80.03 6.29 18.85
CA VAL A 596 -79.45 7.40 18.07
C VAL A 596 -79.97 8.74 18.53
N TYR A 597 -79.15 9.77 18.39
CA TYR A 597 -79.46 11.16 18.73
C TYR A 597 -79.09 12.07 17.57
N ASP A 598 -79.78 13.18 17.42
CA ASP A 598 -79.56 14.14 16.34
C ASP A 598 -79.39 15.57 16.88
N ALA A 599 -78.82 16.47 16.07
CA ALA A 599 -78.55 17.85 16.45
C ALA A 599 -78.98 18.85 15.35
N THR A 600 -79.48 20.00 15.78
CA THR A 600 -79.92 21.09 14.89
C THR A 600 -79.09 22.35 15.16
N VAL A 601 -78.49 22.91 14.12
CA VAL A 601 -77.76 24.19 14.16
C VAL A 601 -78.53 25.26 13.38
N PRO A 602 -79.03 26.32 14.02
CA PRO A 602 -79.82 27.35 13.33
C PRO A 602 -79.01 28.12 12.27
N GLY A 603 -79.61 28.35 11.10
CA GLY A 603 -79.07 29.22 10.04
C GLY A 603 -78.15 28.56 9.01
N VAL A 604 -77.62 27.36 9.29
CA VAL A 604 -76.84 26.55 8.33
C VAL A 604 -77.31 25.10 8.39
N HIS A 605 -77.23 24.34 7.30
CA HIS A 605 -77.84 23.02 7.20
C HIS A 605 -76.92 21.85 7.58
N ASN A 606 -75.75 22.12 8.18
CA ASN A 606 -74.78 21.09 8.57
C ASN A 606 -74.01 21.46 9.83
N PHE A 607 -73.30 20.48 10.38
CA PHE A 607 -72.33 20.63 11.45
C PHE A 607 -71.21 19.60 11.30
N VAL A 608 -70.12 19.76 12.06
CA VAL A 608 -69.01 18.80 12.07
C VAL A 608 -69.19 17.85 13.26
N ALA A 609 -69.22 16.54 12.99
CA ALA A 609 -69.29 15.47 13.99
C ALA A 609 -68.18 14.46 13.73
N ASN A 610 -67.34 14.17 14.74
CA ASN A 610 -66.13 13.35 14.60
C ASN A 610 -65.29 13.72 13.36
N ASP A 611 -65.05 15.02 13.16
CA ASP A 611 -64.30 15.59 12.03
C ASP A 611 -64.87 15.31 10.63
N ILE A 612 -66.13 14.84 10.55
CA ILE A 612 -66.87 14.64 9.31
C ILE A 612 -68.00 15.68 9.26
N ILE A 613 -68.17 16.34 8.12
CA ILE A 613 -69.30 17.26 7.89
C ILE A 613 -70.56 16.42 7.69
N VAL A 614 -71.51 16.56 8.60
CA VAL A 614 -72.80 15.85 8.59
C VAL A 614 -73.96 16.86 8.53
N HIS A 615 -75.09 16.43 7.99
CA HIS A 615 -76.26 17.31 7.85
C HIS A 615 -77.00 17.49 9.19
N ASN A 616 -77.67 18.63 9.37
CA ASN A 616 -78.53 18.86 10.52
C ASN A 616 -79.79 17.98 10.50
N SER A 617 -80.36 17.72 11.67
CA SER A 617 -81.76 17.35 11.78
C SER A 617 -82.67 18.50 11.39
N ILE A 618 -83.82 18.17 10.80
CA ILE A 618 -84.92 19.12 10.61
C ILE A 618 -85.94 18.79 11.70
N GLU A 619 -85.99 19.56 12.79
CA GLU A 619 -87.21 19.61 13.62
C GLU A 619 -88.31 20.22 12.72
N GLN A 620 -89.06 19.36 12.04
CA GLN A 620 -90.39 19.74 11.59
C GLN A 620 -91.27 19.71 12.83
N ASP A 621 -91.65 20.89 13.32
CA ASP A 621 -92.98 21.04 13.89
C ASP A 621 -93.95 20.37 12.92
N SER A 622 -94.53 19.28 13.41
CA SER A 622 -95.58 18.51 12.78
C SER A 622 -96.77 19.39 12.43
N ASP A 623 -97.18 19.35 11.17
CA ASP A 623 -98.58 19.52 10.75
C ASP A 623 -98.80 18.76 9.43
N ILE A 624 -98.94 17.42 9.52
CA ILE A 624 -100.18 16.65 9.38
C ILE A 624 -99.94 15.21 9.86
#